data_AF-A0A8D1IMX2-F1
#
_entry.id   AF-A0A8D1IMX2-F1
#
_cell.length_a   1.000
_cell.length_b   1.000
_cell.length_c   1.000
_cell.angle_alpha   90.00
_cell.angle_beta   90.00
_cell.angle_gamma   90.00
#
_symmetry.space_group_name_H-M   'P 1'
#
loop_
_entity.id
_entity.type
_entity.pdbx_description
1 polymer ?
#
loop_
_entity_poly.entity_id
_entity_poly.type
_entity_poly.pdbx_seq_one_letter_code
_entity_poly.pdbx_strand_id
1 'polypeptide(L)'
;MGWGGVCLSLLGAPPEESSPNGEKALCAAFSPHRDSLLLETGFLAVLVAPLRQPPHRKQAPQSKLAGASPHEGLSFWLVRWLLFRLMFASGVVKLTSRCPAWWGLTALTYHYETQCLPTPAAWFAHHLPVWLHKLSVVATFLIEIAVPPLFFAPIRRLRLAAFYSQVLLQVLIILTGNYNFFNLLTLVLTTALLDDVHLLAESGSSRRKKMPTSWPRALLAMLALLLELAIYGLLAYGVVHCFGLEVDWEQYAIHSRTSECQLGAQRAGAGPPLLTSLSSAAFTFHQFSQWLKTVSLPTMWLGAASLAWELLTALWRWTQVRGWLQKFCAAAQLSIFGAATVALFMISLVPYSYMEPSTHGRLWTGAHRLFGTVEHLQLANSYGLFRRMTGLGGRPEVVLEGSYDGHHWTEIEFMYKPGNVSRAPPVVTPHQPRLDWQMWFAALGPHTQSPWFTSLVLRLLQGKEPVIRLIQNHAPTYPFHKQPPTYVRAQLYKYWFSQPGEQGRWWRRQWVEEFFPAVSLGDPTLETLLRQFGLQDKSPPRARSSSSPLTEALYWVRKQLSPLEAPTLLWGLLATVGAIRVMQALLGPRPSPPAREKQRPAPREDSGATSKQAAPAPSNSSRSQTPRRKK
;
A
#
# COMPACT_ATOMS: atom_id res chain seq x y z
N MET A 1 -13.00 22.44 17.35
CA MET A 1 -14.18 22.86 16.56
C MET A 1 -13.79 23.82 15.42
N GLY A 2 -12.81 23.50 14.56
CA GLY A 2 -12.30 24.51 13.61
C GLY A 2 -11.78 23.97 12.27
N TRP A 3 -12.21 22.79 11.85
CA TRP A 3 -11.88 22.22 10.53
C TRP A 3 -13.05 21.48 9.86
N GLY A 4 -14.16 21.24 10.56
CA GLY A 4 -15.32 20.48 10.04
C GLY A 4 -16.22 21.26 9.08
N GLY A 5 -16.42 22.56 9.32
CA GLY A 5 -17.40 23.37 8.57
C GLY A 5 -17.06 23.68 7.11
N VAL A 6 -15.81 23.48 6.67
CA VAL A 6 -15.38 23.81 5.30
C VAL A 6 -15.61 22.63 4.32
N CYS A 7 -15.78 21.41 4.82
CA CYS A 7 -15.97 20.21 3.98
C CYS A 7 -17.38 20.08 3.36
N LEU A 8 -18.40 20.76 3.90
CA LEU A 8 -19.79 20.63 3.44
C LEU A 8 -20.03 21.22 2.03
N SER A 9 -19.22 22.18 1.58
CA SER A 9 -19.43 22.87 0.31
C SER A 9 -18.92 22.09 -0.92
N LEU A 10 -18.19 20.99 -0.73
CA LEU A 10 -17.50 20.28 -1.81
C LEU A 10 -18.34 19.20 -2.54
N LEU A 11 -19.62 18.99 -2.18
CA LEU A 11 -20.36 17.83 -2.69
C LEU A 11 -21.79 18.06 -3.21
N GLY A 12 -22.35 19.28 -3.20
CA GLY A 12 -23.70 19.50 -3.74
C GLY A 12 -24.74 18.52 -3.18
N ALA A 13 -24.64 18.17 -1.89
CA ALA A 13 -25.64 17.38 -1.20
C ALA A 13 -26.77 18.33 -0.73
N PRO A 14 -28.05 17.94 -0.86
CA PRO A 14 -29.14 18.70 -0.25
C PRO A 14 -28.94 18.80 1.27
N PRO A 15 -29.36 19.90 1.91
CA PRO A 15 -28.93 20.30 3.26
C PRO A 15 -29.57 19.51 4.43
N GLU A 16 -29.91 18.23 4.28
CA GLU A 16 -30.70 17.50 5.29
C GLU A 16 -30.04 16.29 6.00
N GLU A 17 -28.76 15.98 5.79
CA GLU A 17 -28.08 14.95 6.59
C GLU A 17 -26.78 15.44 7.23
N SER A 18 -26.90 16.42 8.14
CA SER A 18 -25.82 16.83 9.04
C SER A 18 -25.74 15.89 10.26
N SER A 19 -25.16 14.70 10.09
CA SER A 19 -24.76 13.85 11.22
C SER A 19 -23.29 14.11 11.57
N PRO A 20 -22.93 14.35 12.86
CA PRO A 20 -21.55 14.61 13.30
C PRO A 20 -20.56 13.46 12.98
N ASN A 21 -21.06 12.26 12.65
CA ASN A 21 -20.25 11.13 12.21
C ASN A 21 -19.83 11.21 10.73
N GLY A 22 -20.59 11.92 9.87
CA GLY A 22 -20.23 12.14 8.47
C GLY A 22 -19.06 13.12 8.31
N GLU A 23 -18.98 14.12 9.19
CA GLU A 23 -17.87 15.10 9.23
C GLU A 23 -16.53 14.43 9.57
N LYS A 24 -16.51 13.41 10.44
CA LYS A 24 -15.29 12.63 10.73
C LYS A 24 -14.85 11.77 9.54
N ALA A 25 -15.80 11.19 8.81
CA ALA A 25 -15.51 10.41 7.60
C ALA A 25 -15.01 11.28 6.43
N LEU A 26 -15.42 12.55 6.37
CA LEU A 26 -14.99 13.52 5.37
C LEU A 26 -13.66 14.22 5.74
N CYS A 27 -13.43 14.52 7.02
CA CYS A 27 -12.11 14.95 7.51
C CYS A 27 -11.04 13.85 7.33
N ALA A 28 -11.42 12.57 7.38
CA ALA A 28 -10.54 11.46 7.04
C ALA A 28 -10.05 11.54 5.58
N ALA A 29 -10.76 12.22 4.66
CA ALA A 29 -10.31 12.46 3.28
C ALA A 29 -9.14 13.45 3.17
N PHE A 30 -8.95 14.32 4.16
CA PHE A 30 -7.89 15.34 4.19
C PHE A 30 -6.70 14.99 5.10
N SER A 31 -6.86 14.02 6.00
CA SER A 31 -5.70 13.37 6.60
C SER A 31 -5.05 12.49 5.53
N PRO A 32 -3.76 12.67 5.19
CA PRO A 32 -3.15 11.87 4.14
C PRO A 32 -3.18 10.42 4.60
N HIS A 33 -4.06 9.61 3.99
CA HIS A 33 -4.24 8.18 4.31
C HIS A 33 -2.92 7.40 4.40
N ARG A 34 -1.89 7.92 3.71
CA ARG A 34 -0.51 7.46 3.73
C ARG A 34 0.15 7.56 5.11
N ASP A 35 -0.01 8.68 5.82
CA ASP A 35 0.56 8.85 7.17
C ASP A 35 -0.17 7.93 8.16
N SER A 36 -1.48 7.76 8.01
CA SER A 36 -2.26 6.80 8.81
C SER A 36 -1.80 5.34 8.61
N LEU A 37 -1.60 4.90 7.36
CA LEU A 37 -1.06 3.55 7.09
C LEU A 37 0.34 3.37 7.68
N LEU A 38 1.19 4.40 7.60
CA LEU A 38 2.54 4.37 8.16
C LEU A 38 2.51 4.24 9.68
N LEU A 39 1.64 4.98 10.38
CA LEU A 39 1.49 4.90 11.83
C LEU A 39 1.00 3.52 12.27
N GLU A 40 -0.04 3.01 11.62
CA GLU A 40 -0.60 1.70 11.93
C GLU A 40 0.40 0.57 11.65
N THR A 41 1.09 0.61 10.49
CA THR A 41 2.13 -0.37 10.15
C THR A 41 3.35 -0.25 11.07
N GLY A 42 3.75 0.98 11.43
CA GLY A 42 4.85 1.24 12.35
C GLY A 42 4.59 0.69 13.74
N PHE A 43 3.34 0.79 14.24
CA PHE A 43 2.94 0.15 15.49
C PHE A 43 2.97 -1.39 15.38
N LEU A 44 2.43 -1.95 14.29
CA LEU A 44 2.49 -3.40 14.07
C LEU A 44 3.92 -3.94 13.97
N ALA A 45 4.86 -3.15 13.46
CA ALA A 45 6.27 -3.54 13.41
C ALA A 45 6.86 -3.82 14.80
N VAL A 46 6.38 -3.15 15.85
CA VAL A 46 6.76 -3.44 17.25
C VAL A 46 6.30 -4.85 17.66
N LEU A 47 5.13 -5.28 17.20
CA LEU A 47 4.58 -6.60 17.50
C LEU A 47 5.19 -7.72 16.64
N VAL A 48 5.68 -7.39 15.45
CA VAL A 48 6.34 -8.35 14.54
C VAL A 48 7.83 -8.50 14.90
N ALA A 49 8.45 -7.48 15.52
CA ALA A 49 9.86 -7.51 15.85
C ALA A 49 10.20 -8.70 16.78
N PRO A 50 11.25 -9.49 16.47
CA PRO A 50 11.64 -10.60 17.31
C PRO A 50 12.14 -10.07 18.66
N LEU A 51 11.45 -10.41 19.75
CA LEU A 51 11.97 -10.19 21.10
C LEU A 51 13.23 -11.04 21.25
N ARG A 52 14.40 -10.39 21.40
CA ARG A 52 15.72 -11.02 21.49
C ARG A 52 15.68 -12.34 22.28
N GLN A 53 15.68 -13.46 21.58
CA GLN A 53 16.11 -14.71 22.18
C GLN A 53 17.65 -14.68 22.22
N PRO A 54 18.29 -14.96 23.37
CA PRO A 54 19.74 -15.05 23.42
C PRO A 54 20.23 -16.10 22.41
N PRO A 55 21.38 -15.90 21.75
CA PRO A 55 21.86 -16.79 20.71
C PRO A 55 22.03 -18.19 21.31
N HIS A 56 21.13 -19.10 20.96
CA HIS A 56 21.17 -20.46 21.46
C HIS A 56 22.42 -21.14 20.91
N ARG A 57 23.36 -21.38 21.82
CA ARG A 57 24.57 -22.18 21.65
C ARG A 57 24.26 -23.44 20.83
N LYS A 58 24.85 -23.52 19.62
CA LYS A 58 25.00 -24.70 18.75
C LYS A 58 24.25 -25.95 19.25
N GLN A 59 22.95 -26.06 18.97
CA GLN A 59 22.23 -27.33 19.02
C GLN A 59 21.85 -27.74 17.61
N ALA A 60 22.11 -29.01 17.32
CA ALA A 60 21.95 -29.69 16.04
C ALA A 60 20.53 -29.55 15.46
N PRO A 61 20.35 -29.68 14.13
CA PRO A 61 19.09 -29.41 13.46
C PRO A 61 18.08 -30.54 13.74
N GLN A 62 17.37 -30.46 14.86
CA GLN A 62 16.21 -31.32 15.12
C GLN A 62 14.92 -30.51 14.96
N SER A 63 14.24 -30.79 13.84
CA SER A 63 12.91 -30.33 13.42
C SER A 63 12.76 -28.82 13.12
N LYS A 64 12.51 -28.53 11.84
CA LYS A 64 12.27 -27.20 11.24
C LYS A 64 11.04 -26.43 11.79
N LEU A 65 10.38 -26.92 12.85
CA LEU A 65 9.18 -26.33 13.44
C LEU A 65 9.41 -25.76 14.86
N ALA A 66 10.59 -25.95 15.43
CA ALA A 66 10.89 -25.66 16.84
C ALA A 66 11.54 -24.28 17.10
N GLY A 67 11.76 -23.46 16.06
CA GLY A 67 12.44 -22.15 16.19
C GLY A 67 11.52 -20.93 16.24
N ALA A 68 10.24 -21.08 15.87
CA ALA A 68 9.27 -19.99 15.85
C ALA A 68 8.55 -19.94 17.19
N SER A 69 8.54 -18.77 17.84
CA SER A 69 7.81 -18.58 19.08
C SER A 69 6.29 -18.77 18.86
N PRO A 70 5.53 -19.30 19.83
CA PRO A 70 4.10 -19.61 19.62
C PRO A 70 3.24 -18.40 19.21
N HIS A 71 3.66 -17.18 19.53
CA HIS A 71 2.91 -15.95 19.27
C HIS A 71 3.14 -15.34 17.88
N GLU A 72 4.18 -15.74 17.13
CA GLU A 72 4.52 -15.15 15.83
C GLU A 72 3.36 -15.19 14.81
N GLY A 73 2.57 -16.26 14.83
CA GLY A 73 1.40 -16.38 13.95
C GLY A 73 0.37 -15.27 14.15
N LEU A 74 0.19 -14.79 15.38
CA LEU A 74 -0.76 -13.74 15.74
C LEU A 74 -0.32 -12.38 15.20
N SER A 75 0.97 -12.04 15.36
CA SER A 75 1.52 -10.79 14.84
C SER A 75 1.43 -10.71 13.32
N PHE A 76 1.75 -11.79 12.60
CA PHE A 76 1.59 -11.82 11.14
C PHE A 76 0.13 -11.85 10.70
N TRP A 77 -0.77 -12.42 11.50
CA TRP A 77 -2.21 -12.36 11.24
C TRP A 77 -2.72 -10.91 11.28
N LEU A 78 -2.27 -10.08 12.23
CA LEU A 78 -2.61 -8.64 12.26
C LEU A 78 -2.17 -7.92 10.97
N VAL A 79 -0.98 -8.24 10.46
CA VAL A 79 -0.48 -7.68 9.20
C VAL A 79 -1.39 -8.08 8.03
N ARG A 80 -1.83 -9.35 7.97
CA ARG A 80 -2.82 -9.81 6.97
C ARG A 80 -4.16 -9.10 7.12
N TRP A 81 -4.62 -8.88 8.35
CA TRP A 81 -5.86 -8.15 8.64
C TRP A 81 -5.79 -6.69 8.22
N LEU A 82 -4.67 -6.00 8.48
CA LEU A 82 -4.42 -4.66 7.97
C LEU A 82 -4.43 -4.63 6.44
N LEU A 83 -3.70 -5.56 5.79
CA LEU A 83 -3.67 -5.66 4.33
C LEU A 83 -5.06 -5.93 3.74
N PHE A 84 -5.84 -6.81 4.36
CA PHE A 84 -7.22 -7.08 3.97
C PHE A 84 -8.06 -5.81 4.01
N ARG A 85 -8.08 -5.10 5.14
CA ARG A 85 -8.83 -3.85 5.28
C ARG A 85 -8.37 -2.82 4.26
N LEU A 86 -7.07 -2.66 4.07
CA LEU A 86 -6.50 -1.71 3.12
C LEU A 86 -7.02 -1.95 1.70
N MET A 87 -6.90 -3.19 1.19
CA MET A 87 -7.28 -3.53 -0.17
C MET A 87 -8.80 -3.53 -0.35
N PHE A 88 -9.53 -4.21 0.53
CA PHE A 88 -10.98 -4.32 0.46
C PHE A 88 -11.67 -2.95 0.56
N ALA A 89 -11.25 -2.12 1.51
CA ALA A 89 -11.78 -0.76 1.64
C ALA A 89 -11.50 0.07 0.39
N SER A 90 -10.27 0.02 -0.13
CA SER A 90 -9.87 0.78 -1.31
C SER A 90 -10.68 0.42 -2.55
N GLY A 91 -11.09 -0.84 -2.71
CA GLY A 91 -11.97 -1.28 -3.79
C GLY A 91 -13.43 -0.87 -3.58
N VAL A 92 -13.98 -1.14 -2.40
CA VAL A 92 -15.39 -0.85 -2.08
C VAL A 92 -15.70 0.63 -2.20
N VAL A 93 -14.80 1.52 -1.73
CA VAL A 93 -15.06 2.97 -1.79
C VAL A 93 -15.23 3.48 -3.22
N LYS A 94 -14.56 2.88 -4.21
CA LYS A 94 -14.67 3.29 -5.62
C LYS A 94 -16.09 3.13 -6.14
N LEU A 95 -16.79 2.07 -5.74
CA LEU A 95 -18.18 1.81 -6.10
C LEU A 95 -19.17 2.59 -5.21
N THR A 96 -18.93 2.67 -3.89
CA THR A 96 -19.79 3.47 -2.99
C THR A 96 -19.70 4.98 -3.24
N SER A 97 -18.72 5.44 -4.01
CA SER A 97 -18.58 6.85 -4.41
C SER A 97 -19.66 7.36 -5.36
N ARG A 98 -20.37 6.44 -6.04
CA ARG A 98 -21.26 6.71 -7.18
C ARG A 98 -20.60 7.46 -8.34
N CYS A 99 -19.27 7.40 -8.46
CA CYS A 99 -18.54 8.04 -9.55
C CYS A 99 -18.88 7.36 -10.90
N PRO A 100 -19.40 8.11 -11.90
CA PRO A 100 -19.75 7.53 -13.19
C PRO A 100 -18.57 6.86 -13.89
N ALA A 101 -17.34 7.36 -13.73
CA ALA A 101 -16.15 6.78 -14.36
C ALA A 101 -15.82 5.37 -13.83
N TRP A 102 -16.00 5.12 -12.53
CA TRP A 102 -15.81 3.78 -11.95
C TRP A 102 -16.92 2.82 -12.39
N TRP A 103 -18.18 3.27 -12.39
CA TRP A 103 -19.34 2.47 -12.81
C TRP A 103 -19.40 2.22 -14.33
N GLY A 104 -18.84 3.13 -15.12
CA GLY A 104 -18.70 3.04 -16.58
C GLY A 104 -17.41 2.36 -17.05
N LEU A 105 -16.58 1.83 -16.14
CA LEU A 105 -15.29 1.20 -16.43
C LEU A 105 -14.29 2.10 -17.20
N THR A 106 -14.48 3.42 -17.18
CA THR A 106 -13.62 4.41 -17.84
C THR A 106 -12.67 5.11 -16.88
N ALA A 107 -12.71 4.80 -15.58
CA ALA A 107 -11.87 5.44 -14.58
C ALA A 107 -10.38 5.54 -14.96
N LEU A 108 -9.81 4.46 -15.51
CA LEU A 108 -8.39 4.43 -15.89
C LEU A 108 -8.07 5.20 -17.18
N THR A 109 -9.05 5.59 -18.00
CA THR A 109 -8.78 6.47 -19.15
C THR A 109 -8.39 7.88 -18.69
N TYR A 110 -8.87 8.31 -17.52
CA TYR A 110 -8.56 9.62 -16.92
C TYR A 110 -7.45 9.53 -15.88
N HIS A 111 -7.40 8.44 -15.11
CA HIS A 111 -6.57 8.30 -13.92
C HIS A 111 -5.09 8.61 -14.16
N TYR A 112 -4.51 8.11 -15.25
CA TYR A 112 -3.08 8.28 -15.53
C TYR A 112 -2.67 9.74 -15.70
N GLU A 113 -3.57 10.59 -16.20
CA GLU A 113 -3.35 12.03 -16.38
C GLU A 113 -3.69 12.83 -15.11
N THR A 114 -4.80 12.49 -14.47
CA THR A 114 -5.36 13.31 -13.38
C THR A 114 -4.84 12.97 -11.99
N GLN A 115 -4.13 11.85 -11.83
CA GLN A 115 -3.47 11.44 -10.58
C GLN A 115 -2.46 12.46 -10.07
N CYS A 116 -2.33 12.69 -8.76
CA CYS A 116 -1.52 13.79 -8.23
C CYS A 116 -0.10 13.96 -8.79
N LEU A 117 0.69 12.91 -8.92
CA LEU A 117 2.07 12.99 -9.45
C LEU A 117 2.31 11.82 -10.42
N PRO A 118 2.02 11.98 -11.71
CA PRO A 118 2.27 10.93 -12.70
C PRO A 118 3.77 10.73 -12.92
N THR A 119 4.12 9.56 -13.47
CA THR A 119 5.46 9.25 -13.99
C THR A 119 5.45 9.35 -15.53
N PRO A 120 6.60 9.23 -16.22
CA PRO A 120 6.60 9.16 -17.69
C PRO A 120 5.79 7.98 -18.22
N ALA A 121 5.79 6.84 -17.51
CA ALA A 121 5.02 5.66 -17.88
C ALA A 121 3.50 5.92 -17.88
N ALA A 122 3.02 6.90 -17.10
CA ALA A 122 1.61 7.30 -17.10
C ALA A 122 1.16 7.82 -18.46
N TRP A 123 2.02 8.59 -19.15
CA TRP A 123 1.73 9.12 -20.48
C TRP A 123 1.56 7.97 -21.48
N PHE A 124 2.47 6.99 -21.46
CA PHE A 124 2.36 5.81 -22.32
C PHE A 124 1.12 4.97 -21.97
N ALA A 125 0.85 4.78 -20.68
CA ALA A 125 -0.33 4.05 -20.23
C ALA A 125 -1.63 4.74 -20.65
N HIS A 126 -1.69 6.08 -20.60
CA HIS A 126 -2.87 6.86 -21.00
C HIS A 126 -3.26 6.68 -22.47
N HIS A 127 -2.29 6.40 -23.34
CA HIS A 127 -2.51 6.19 -24.78
C HIS A 127 -2.81 4.72 -25.14
N LEU A 128 -3.00 3.85 -24.15
CA LEU A 128 -3.42 2.48 -24.39
C LEU A 128 -4.87 2.42 -24.92
N PRO A 129 -5.25 1.36 -25.66
CA PRO A 129 -6.61 1.21 -26.14
C PRO A 129 -7.64 1.20 -25.01
N VAL A 130 -8.81 1.81 -25.25
CA VAL A 130 -9.89 1.93 -24.25
C VAL A 130 -10.36 0.58 -23.70
N TRP A 131 -10.39 -0.48 -24.51
CA TRP A 131 -10.75 -1.82 -24.04
C TRP A 131 -9.80 -2.33 -22.96
N LEU A 132 -8.49 -2.02 -23.06
CA LEU A 132 -7.49 -2.41 -22.08
C LEU A 132 -7.64 -1.61 -20.79
N HIS A 133 -8.04 -0.34 -20.88
CA HIS A 133 -8.40 0.45 -19.71
C HIS A 133 -9.62 -0.12 -18.97
N LYS A 134 -10.67 -0.49 -19.70
CA LYS A 134 -11.86 -1.14 -19.12
C LYS A 134 -11.49 -2.45 -18.43
N LEU A 135 -10.68 -3.29 -19.08
CA LEU A 135 -10.19 -4.54 -18.50
C LEU A 135 -9.34 -4.27 -17.25
N SER A 136 -8.51 -3.23 -17.27
CA SER A 136 -7.69 -2.84 -16.12
C SER A 136 -8.53 -2.36 -14.93
N VAL A 137 -9.67 -1.69 -15.17
CA VAL A 137 -10.64 -1.33 -14.11
C VAL A 137 -11.26 -2.60 -13.52
N VAL A 138 -11.66 -3.56 -14.35
CA VAL A 138 -12.20 -4.85 -13.89
C VAL A 138 -11.16 -5.62 -13.07
N ALA A 139 -9.91 -5.68 -13.55
CA ALA A 139 -8.81 -6.30 -12.82
C ALA A 139 -8.57 -5.61 -11.48
N THR A 140 -8.67 -4.28 -11.41
CA THR A 140 -8.58 -3.51 -10.16
C THR A 140 -9.67 -3.94 -9.19
N PHE A 141 -10.93 -4.02 -9.62
CA PHE A 141 -12.01 -4.50 -8.76
C PHE A 141 -11.82 -5.94 -8.29
N LEU A 142 -11.37 -6.83 -9.17
CA LEU A 142 -11.08 -8.22 -8.81
C LEU A 142 -10.00 -8.28 -7.70
N ILE A 143 -8.87 -7.59 -7.91
CA ILE A 143 -7.72 -7.62 -6.99
C ILE A 143 -8.03 -6.90 -5.67
N GLU A 144 -8.81 -5.82 -5.70
CA GLU A 144 -9.11 -5.04 -4.50
C GLU A 144 -10.34 -5.54 -3.73
N ILE A 145 -11.31 -6.22 -4.35
CA ILE A 145 -12.56 -6.62 -3.68
C ILE A 145 -12.66 -8.14 -3.51
N ALA A 146 -12.42 -8.91 -4.58
CA ALA A 146 -12.68 -10.36 -4.57
C ALA A 146 -11.48 -11.19 -4.09
N VAL A 147 -10.25 -10.73 -4.33
CA VAL A 147 -9.02 -11.40 -3.90
C VAL A 147 -8.72 -11.28 -2.39
N PRO A 148 -8.97 -10.15 -1.68
CA PRO A 148 -8.57 -10.02 -0.28
C PRO A 148 -9.09 -11.10 0.68
N PRO A 149 -10.32 -11.63 0.57
CA PRO A 149 -10.75 -12.78 1.39
C PRO A 149 -9.80 -13.99 1.32
N LEU A 150 -9.09 -14.18 0.19
CA LEU A 150 -8.12 -15.26 0.00
C LEU A 150 -6.86 -15.09 0.85
N PHE A 151 -6.62 -13.92 1.46
CA PHE A 151 -5.51 -13.71 2.39
C PHE A 151 -5.57 -14.63 3.61
N PHE A 152 -6.79 -15.04 3.99
CA PHE A 152 -7.05 -15.95 5.11
C PHE A 152 -7.28 -17.40 4.66
N ALA A 153 -7.13 -17.70 3.36
CA ALA A 153 -7.35 -19.05 2.85
C ALA A 153 -6.29 -20.03 3.40
N PRO A 154 -6.69 -21.22 3.89
CA PRO A 154 -5.74 -22.24 4.35
C PRO A 154 -4.98 -22.89 3.19
N ILE A 155 -5.44 -22.72 1.95
CA ILE A 155 -4.81 -23.25 0.74
C ILE A 155 -3.66 -22.34 0.32
N ARG A 156 -2.44 -22.87 0.40
CA ARG A 156 -1.19 -22.18 0.03
C ARG A 156 -1.24 -21.52 -1.35
N ARG A 157 -1.75 -22.21 -2.37
CA ARG A 157 -1.78 -21.72 -3.75
C ARG A 157 -2.64 -20.48 -3.93
N LEU A 158 -3.83 -20.46 -3.30
CA LEU A 158 -4.72 -19.29 -3.31
C LEU A 158 -4.05 -18.08 -2.66
N ARG A 159 -3.37 -18.29 -1.53
CA ARG A 159 -2.66 -17.20 -0.83
C ARG A 159 -1.49 -16.64 -1.65
N LEU A 160 -0.80 -17.48 -2.44
CA LEU A 160 0.26 -17.04 -3.35
C LEU A 160 -0.29 -16.31 -4.57
N ALA A 161 -1.38 -16.80 -5.15
CA ALA A 161 -2.06 -16.07 -6.22
C ALA A 161 -2.53 -14.68 -5.73
N ALA A 162 -3.03 -14.61 -4.49
CA ALA A 162 -3.35 -13.35 -3.83
C ALA A 162 -2.09 -12.48 -3.64
N PHE A 163 -0.97 -13.04 -3.18
CA PHE A 163 0.30 -12.31 -3.10
C PHE A 163 0.74 -11.73 -4.45
N TYR A 164 0.86 -12.55 -5.49
CA TYR A 164 1.35 -12.10 -6.80
C TYR A 164 0.41 -11.08 -7.46
N SER A 165 -0.91 -11.24 -7.31
CA SER A 165 -1.87 -10.26 -7.82
C SER A 165 -1.77 -8.90 -7.11
N GLN A 166 -1.59 -8.89 -5.78
CA GLN A 166 -1.34 -7.65 -5.04
C GLN A 166 -0.01 -7.02 -5.44
N VAL A 167 1.07 -7.80 -5.55
CA VAL A 167 2.38 -7.30 -5.98
C VAL A 167 2.30 -6.70 -7.37
N LEU A 168 1.66 -7.40 -8.33
CA LEU A 168 1.47 -6.90 -9.68
C LEU A 168 0.74 -5.55 -9.69
N LEU A 169 -0.37 -5.45 -8.95
CA LEU A 169 -1.11 -4.19 -8.85
C LEU A 169 -0.25 -3.07 -8.27
N GLN A 170 0.47 -3.30 -7.17
CA GLN A 170 1.32 -2.28 -6.55
C GLN A 170 2.47 -1.86 -7.46
N VAL A 171 3.11 -2.79 -8.17
CA VAL A 171 4.19 -2.50 -9.12
C VAL A 171 3.68 -1.65 -10.28
N LEU A 172 2.53 -2.01 -10.88
CA LEU A 172 1.93 -1.20 -11.94
C LEU A 172 1.60 0.21 -11.47
N ILE A 173 1.05 0.36 -10.26
CA ILE A 173 0.76 1.67 -9.68
C ILE A 173 2.05 2.48 -9.47
N ILE A 174 3.13 1.88 -8.95
CA ILE A 174 4.44 2.54 -8.79
C ILE A 174 5.01 2.98 -10.14
N LEU A 175 4.88 2.14 -11.16
CA LEU A 175 5.39 2.45 -12.49
C LEU A 175 4.67 3.65 -13.07
N THR A 176 3.35 3.77 -12.90
CA THR A 176 2.54 4.83 -13.50
C THR A 176 2.34 6.06 -12.62
N GLY A 177 2.65 6.01 -11.32
CA GLY A 177 2.34 7.11 -10.41
C GLY A 177 3.21 7.15 -9.17
N ASN A 178 3.42 8.36 -8.63
CA ASN A 178 4.23 8.59 -7.45
C ASN A 178 3.36 8.73 -6.20
N TYR A 179 3.21 7.65 -5.45
CA TYR A 179 2.42 7.60 -4.22
C TYR A 179 3.25 7.51 -2.96
N ASN A 180 4.48 8.06 -3.00
CA ASN A 180 5.37 8.10 -1.85
C ASN A 180 5.69 6.66 -1.36
N PHE A 181 5.88 6.40 -0.07
CA PHE A 181 6.12 5.08 0.52
C PHE A 181 4.89 4.16 0.51
N PHE A 182 3.71 4.60 0.09
CA PHE A 182 2.46 3.85 0.25
C PHE A 182 2.50 2.48 -0.42
N ASN A 183 2.78 2.42 -1.73
CA ASN A 183 2.78 1.14 -2.46
C ASN A 183 3.92 0.23 -1.99
N LEU A 184 5.09 0.79 -1.64
CA LEU A 184 6.20 0.01 -1.08
C LEU A 184 5.82 -0.58 0.28
N LEU A 185 5.12 0.19 1.12
CA LEU A 185 4.61 -0.30 2.40
C LEU A 185 3.59 -1.42 2.18
N THR A 186 2.68 -1.27 1.21
CA THR A 186 1.75 -2.34 0.84
C THR A 186 2.49 -3.59 0.33
N LEU A 187 3.54 -3.45 -0.49
CA LEU A 187 4.39 -4.57 -0.90
C LEU A 187 5.01 -5.28 0.31
N VAL A 188 5.52 -4.53 1.29
CA VAL A 188 6.02 -5.11 2.56
C VAL A 188 4.91 -5.83 3.32
N LEU A 189 3.69 -5.27 3.40
CA LEU A 189 2.56 -5.95 4.06
C LEU A 189 2.19 -7.26 3.34
N THR A 190 2.29 -7.32 2.01
CA THR A 190 1.98 -8.55 1.24
C THR A 190 2.92 -9.71 1.57
N THR A 191 4.12 -9.47 2.09
CA THR A 191 5.02 -10.58 2.48
C THR A 191 4.45 -11.45 3.60
N ALA A 192 3.48 -10.95 4.38
CA ALA A 192 2.76 -11.75 5.37
C ALA A 192 1.93 -12.90 4.75
N LEU A 193 1.70 -12.87 3.43
CA LEU A 193 1.03 -13.92 2.66
C LEU A 193 2.00 -15.05 2.25
N LEU A 194 3.31 -14.80 2.30
CA LEU A 194 4.33 -15.81 1.98
C LEU A 194 4.50 -16.80 3.15
N ASP A 195 5.00 -17.99 2.83
CA ASP A 195 5.42 -18.98 3.83
C ASP A 195 6.94 -19.21 3.79
N ASP A 196 7.49 -19.67 4.91
CA ASP A 196 8.94 -19.91 5.06
C ASP A 196 9.50 -20.82 3.96
N VAL A 197 8.68 -21.73 3.45
CA VAL A 197 9.07 -22.63 2.37
C VAL A 197 9.27 -21.87 1.05
N HIS A 198 8.46 -20.87 0.72
CA HIS A 198 8.72 -20.03 -0.46
C HIS A 198 10.00 -19.21 -0.29
N LEU A 199 10.18 -18.59 0.87
CA LEU A 199 11.36 -17.77 1.16
C LEU A 199 12.66 -18.59 1.14
N LEU A 200 12.62 -19.84 1.61
CA LEU A 200 13.79 -20.73 1.67
C LEU A 200 14.01 -21.56 0.40
N ALA A 201 12.98 -21.77 -0.44
CA ALA A 201 13.11 -22.54 -1.67
C ALA A 201 14.02 -21.86 -2.72
N GLU A 202 14.09 -20.54 -2.73
CA GLU A 202 15.02 -19.79 -3.59
C GLU A 202 16.49 -19.93 -3.15
N SER A 203 16.75 -20.25 -1.87
CA SER A 203 18.11 -20.36 -1.32
C SER A 203 18.72 -21.76 -1.42
N GLY A 204 17.94 -22.79 -1.75
CA GLY A 204 18.46 -24.14 -1.88
C GLY A 204 17.54 -25.03 -2.69
N SER A 205 17.92 -25.31 -3.94
CA SER A 205 17.38 -26.41 -4.76
C SER A 205 17.73 -27.76 -4.11
N SER A 206 17.06 -28.08 -3.01
CA SER A 206 17.02 -29.43 -2.48
C SER A 206 15.91 -30.18 -3.21
N ARG A 207 16.33 -31.03 -4.16
CA ARG A 207 15.48 -32.02 -4.85
C ARG A 207 14.60 -32.71 -3.82
N ARG A 208 13.33 -32.32 -3.75
CA ARG A 208 12.36 -32.92 -2.83
C ARG A 208 12.13 -34.35 -3.29
N LYS A 209 12.65 -35.34 -2.54
CA LYS A 209 12.28 -36.74 -2.73
C LYS A 209 10.76 -36.83 -2.54
N LYS A 210 10.02 -37.21 -3.59
CA LYS A 210 8.58 -37.52 -3.50
C LYS A 210 8.45 -38.68 -2.50
N MET A 211 8.00 -38.38 -1.28
CA MET A 211 7.59 -39.44 -0.35
C MET A 211 6.31 -40.08 -0.89
N PRO A 212 6.10 -41.40 -0.68
CA PRO A 212 4.85 -42.05 -1.04
C PRO A 212 3.70 -41.36 -0.28
N THR A 213 2.77 -40.78 -1.03
CA THR A 213 1.58 -40.12 -0.48
C THR A 213 0.63 -41.19 0.07
N SER A 214 0.38 -41.16 1.38
CA SER A 214 -0.69 -41.96 1.97
C SER A 214 -2.05 -41.52 1.40
N TRP A 215 -2.97 -42.47 1.20
CA TRP A 215 -4.30 -42.23 0.61
C TRP A 215 -5.07 -41.03 1.22
N PRO A 216 -5.07 -40.79 2.55
CA PRO A 216 -5.72 -39.63 3.14
C PRO A 216 -5.09 -38.30 2.70
N ARG A 217 -3.77 -38.25 2.54
CA ARG A 217 -3.07 -37.04 2.07
C ARG A 217 -3.32 -36.78 0.59
N ALA A 218 -3.45 -37.82 -0.21
CA ALA A 218 -3.81 -37.72 -1.62
C ALA A 218 -5.25 -37.19 -1.79
N LEU A 219 -6.20 -37.72 -1.01
CA LEU A 219 -7.58 -37.22 -0.96
C LEU A 219 -7.64 -35.74 -0.56
N LEU A 220 -6.93 -35.35 0.51
CA LEU A 220 -6.91 -33.95 0.96
C LEU A 220 -6.33 -33.02 -0.11
N ALA A 221 -5.28 -33.46 -0.82
CA ALA A 221 -4.70 -32.71 -1.93
C ALA A 221 -5.64 -32.58 -3.12
N MET A 222 -6.39 -33.64 -3.45
CA MET A 222 -7.40 -33.62 -4.51
C MET A 222 -8.57 -32.68 -4.15
N LEU A 223 -9.08 -32.76 -2.91
CA LEU A 223 -10.13 -31.87 -2.43
C LEU A 223 -9.67 -30.41 -2.43
N ALA A 224 -8.43 -30.14 -2.01
CA ALA A 224 -7.85 -28.80 -2.07
C ALA A 224 -7.74 -28.28 -3.52
N LEU A 225 -7.37 -29.14 -4.47
CA LEU A 225 -7.29 -28.80 -5.90
C LEU A 225 -8.69 -28.51 -6.48
N LEU A 226 -9.69 -29.32 -6.15
CA LEU A 226 -11.07 -29.10 -6.60
C LEU A 226 -11.63 -27.79 -6.03
N LEU A 227 -11.37 -27.50 -4.75
CA LEU A 227 -11.75 -26.25 -4.12
C LEU A 227 -11.03 -25.04 -4.75
N GLU A 228 -9.75 -25.18 -5.07
CA GLU A 228 -8.97 -24.17 -5.80
C GLU A 228 -9.59 -23.87 -7.18
N LEU A 229 -9.87 -24.91 -7.97
CA LEU A 229 -10.51 -24.77 -9.29
C LEU A 229 -11.91 -24.18 -9.18
N ALA A 230 -12.70 -24.57 -8.18
CA ALA A 230 -14.02 -24.02 -7.94
C ALA A 230 -13.96 -22.52 -7.60
N ILE A 231 -12.99 -22.09 -6.79
CA ILE A 231 -12.78 -20.67 -6.44
C ILE A 231 -12.38 -19.87 -7.68
N TYR A 232 -11.42 -20.35 -8.47
CA TYR A 232 -11.03 -19.66 -9.71
C TYR A 232 -12.17 -19.62 -10.73
N GLY A 233 -12.91 -20.71 -10.87
CA GLY A 233 -14.10 -20.78 -11.73
C GLY A 233 -15.18 -19.80 -11.29
N LEU A 234 -15.46 -19.69 -9.98
CA LEU A 234 -16.42 -18.74 -9.43
C LEU A 234 -15.98 -17.29 -9.62
N LEU A 235 -14.69 -16.99 -9.42
CA LEU A 235 -14.14 -15.66 -9.67
C LEU A 235 -14.25 -15.29 -11.15
N ALA A 236 -13.88 -16.19 -12.06
CA ALA A 236 -13.97 -15.97 -13.50
C ALA A 236 -15.42 -15.77 -13.95
N TYR A 237 -16.33 -16.65 -13.51
CA TYR A 237 -17.76 -16.54 -13.77
C TYR A 237 -18.33 -15.23 -13.24
N GLY A 238 -18.00 -14.87 -11.99
CA GLY A 238 -18.43 -13.62 -11.36
C GLY A 238 -17.94 -12.39 -12.11
N VAL A 239 -16.71 -12.39 -12.62
CA VAL A 239 -16.17 -11.29 -13.45
C VAL A 239 -16.94 -11.17 -14.76
N VAL A 240 -17.13 -12.27 -15.49
CA VAL A 240 -17.87 -12.25 -16.76
C VAL A 240 -19.32 -11.81 -16.54
N HIS A 241 -19.99 -12.32 -15.51
CA HIS A 241 -21.38 -12.01 -15.20
C HIS A 241 -21.57 -10.58 -14.67
N CYS A 242 -20.77 -10.12 -13.71
CA CYS A 242 -20.93 -8.80 -13.09
C CYS A 242 -20.54 -7.65 -14.02
N PHE A 243 -19.63 -7.88 -14.97
CA PHE A 243 -19.16 -6.84 -15.90
C PHE A 243 -19.63 -7.05 -17.35
N GLY A 244 -20.37 -8.13 -17.62
CA GLY A 244 -20.95 -8.42 -18.93
C GLY A 244 -19.91 -8.46 -20.05
N LEU A 245 -18.76 -9.10 -19.80
CA LEU A 245 -17.64 -9.12 -20.74
C LEU A 245 -17.91 -10.08 -21.91
N GLU A 246 -17.74 -9.57 -23.12
CA GLU A 246 -17.83 -10.31 -24.38
C GLU A 246 -16.53 -10.13 -25.17
N VAL A 247 -16.08 -11.21 -25.80
CA VAL A 247 -14.84 -11.21 -26.61
C VAL A 247 -15.24 -11.08 -28.06
N ASP A 248 -14.85 -9.96 -28.68
CA ASP A 248 -14.92 -9.78 -30.12
C ASP A 248 -13.65 -10.37 -30.73
N TRP A 249 -13.83 -11.52 -31.41
CA TRP A 249 -12.74 -12.26 -32.05
C TRP A 249 -12.28 -11.63 -33.36
N GLU A 250 -13.07 -10.75 -33.99
CA GLU A 250 -12.66 -10.08 -35.24
C GLU A 250 -11.72 -8.91 -34.97
N GLN A 251 -11.97 -8.16 -33.91
CA GLN A 251 -11.16 -6.99 -33.52
C GLN A 251 -10.10 -7.30 -32.46
N TYR A 252 -10.04 -8.56 -31.97
CA TYR A 252 -9.24 -8.95 -30.81
C TYR A 252 -9.47 -8.02 -29.60
N ALA A 253 -10.73 -7.62 -29.38
CA ALA A 253 -11.13 -6.63 -28.38
C ALA A 253 -12.14 -7.22 -27.37
N ILE A 254 -12.15 -6.68 -26.15
CA ILE A 254 -13.11 -7.08 -25.11
C ILE A 254 -14.11 -5.94 -24.91
N HIS A 255 -15.39 -6.24 -25.14
CA HIS A 255 -16.49 -5.29 -24.98
C HIS A 255 -17.31 -5.64 -23.75
N SER A 256 -17.90 -4.62 -23.10
CA SER A 256 -18.97 -4.86 -22.12
C SER A 256 -20.31 -4.72 -22.83
N ARG A 257 -21.22 -5.68 -22.66
CA ARG A 257 -22.55 -5.77 -23.31
C ARG A 257 -23.39 -4.48 -23.19
N THR A 258 -23.14 -3.69 -22.15
CA THR A 258 -23.75 -2.39 -21.86
C THR A 258 -23.18 -1.22 -22.67
N SER A 259 -21.99 -1.35 -23.26
CA SER A 259 -21.34 -0.28 -24.04
C SER A 259 -21.79 -0.22 -25.51
N GLU A 260 -22.29 -1.31 -26.08
CA GLU A 260 -22.85 -1.32 -27.44
C GLU A 260 -24.19 -0.58 -27.53
N CYS A 261 -25.06 -0.68 -26.51
CA CYS A 261 -26.30 0.10 -26.47
C CYS A 261 -26.04 1.63 -26.49
N GLN A 262 -24.94 2.10 -25.89
CA GLN A 262 -24.57 3.51 -25.91
C GLN A 262 -24.02 3.94 -27.28
N LEU A 263 -23.19 3.12 -27.93
CA LEU A 263 -22.62 3.43 -29.24
C LEU A 263 -23.69 3.37 -30.36
N GLY A 264 -24.65 2.46 -30.25
CA GLY A 264 -25.81 2.36 -31.13
C GLY A 264 -26.78 3.54 -30.98
N ALA A 265 -27.07 3.98 -29.75
CA ALA A 265 -27.91 5.15 -29.49
C ALA A 265 -27.29 6.47 -29.96
N GLN A 266 -25.95 6.59 -29.86
CA GLN A 266 -25.21 7.78 -30.30
C GLN A 266 -25.09 7.87 -31.84
N ARG A 267 -25.06 6.73 -32.56
CA ARG A 267 -25.21 6.68 -34.02
C ARG A 267 -26.64 6.96 -34.50
N ALA A 268 -27.64 6.77 -33.65
CA ALA A 268 -29.07 6.97 -33.99
C ALA A 268 -29.61 8.38 -33.70
N GLY A 269 -28.77 9.35 -33.29
CA GLY A 269 -29.19 10.74 -33.10
C GLY A 269 -30.14 10.98 -31.92
N ALA A 270 -30.26 10.04 -30.97
CA ALA A 270 -31.03 10.25 -29.76
C ALA A 270 -30.27 11.17 -28.79
N GLY A 271 -30.95 12.17 -28.22
CA GLY A 271 -30.38 13.14 -27.28
C GLY A 271 -29.70 12.52 -26.05
N PRO A 272 -29.03 13.32 -25.18
CA PRO A 272 -28.23 12.81 -24.08
C PRO A 272 -29.08 11.89 -23.18
N PRO A 273 -28.60 10.68 -22.86
CA PRO A 273 -29.39 9.74 -22.09
C PRO A 273 -29.63 10.28 -20.68
N LEU A 274 -30.86 10.12 -20.21
CA LEU A 274 -31.21 10.28 -18.79
C LEU A 274 -30.19 9.53 -17.91
N LEU A 275 -29.80 10.17 -16.80
CA LEU A 275 -28.76 9.76 -15.82
C LEU A 275 -28.86 8.32 -15.28
N THR A 276 -29.92 7.58 -15.61
CA THR A 276 -30.19 6.20 -15.19
C THR A 276 -29.50 5.12 -16.06
N SER A 277 -28.92 5.45 -17.22
CA SER A 277 -28.39 4.45 -18.18
C SER A 277 -26.84 4.42 -18.33
N LEU A 278 -26.07 4.96 -17.38
CA LEU A 278 -24.62 5.15 -17.54
C LEU A 278 -23.73 4.02 -16.94
N SER A 279 -24.31 2.96 -16.37
CA SER A 279 -23.51 1.88 -15.77
C SER A 279 -23.10 0.84 -16.81
N SER A 280 -21.79 0.66 -17.00
CA SER A 280 -21.26 -0.47 -17.78
C SER A 280 -21.20 -1.77 -16.96
N ALA A 281 -21.22 -1.67 -15.63
CA ALA A 281 -21.44 -2.83 -14.77
C ALA A 281 -22.85 -3.42 -15.02
N ALA A 282 -22.96 -4.75 -15.02
CA ALA A 282 -24.23 -5.47 -15.20
C ALA A 282 -25.13 -5.43 -13.95
N PHE A 283 -24.65 -4.80 -12.85
CA PHE A 283 -25.37 -4.64 -11.60
C PHE A 283 -25.62 -3.17 -11.28
N THR A 284 -26.68 -2.89 -10.52
CA THR A 284 -27.05 -1.52 -10.10
C THR A 284 -26.39 -1.13 -8.78
N PHE A 285 -26.35 0.18 -8.48
CA PHE A 285 -25.91 0.68 -7.18
C PHE A 285 -26.71 0.06 -6.01
N HIS A 286 -28.01 -0.13 -6.19
CA HIS A 286 -28.86 -0.72 -5.15
C HIS A 286 -28.48 -2.19 -4.89
N GLN A 287 -28.31 -2.98 -5.95
CA GLN A 287 -27.83 -4.37 -5.84
C GLN A 287 -26.46 -4.44 -5.18
N PHE A 288 -25.54 -3.54 -5.52
CA PHE A 288 -24.23 -3.45 -4.87
C PHE A 288 -24.32 -3.07 -3.39
N SER A 289 -25.17 -2.10 -3.03
CA SER A 289 -25.37 -1.71 -1.63
C SER A 289 -26.00 -2.84 -0.82
N GLN A 290 -26.96 -3.58 -1.39
CA GLN A 290 -27.50 -4.79 -0.78
C GLN A 290 -26.42 -5.86 -0.61
N TRP A 291 -25.63 -6.13 -1.64
CA TRP A 291 -24.49 -7.04 -1.56
C TRP A 291 -23.51 -6.62 -0.45
N LEU A 292 -23.15 -5.34 -0.37
CA LEU A 292 -22.23 -4.83 0.65
C LEU A 292 -22.80 -5.02 2.06
N LYS A 293 -24.11 -4.77 2.26
CA LYS A 293 -24.82 -5.09 3.51
C LYS A 293 -24.78 -6.57 3.85
N THR A 294 -24.87 -7.46 2.86
CA THR A 294 -24.80 -8.90 3.08
C THR A 294 -23.39 -9.39 3.38
N VAL A 295 -22.34 -8.75 2.84
CA VAL A 295 -20.94 -9.21 2.93
C VAL A 295 -20.15 -8.55 4.07
N SER A 296 -20.57 -7.38 4.54
CA SER A 296 -19.87 -6.64 5.61
C SER A 296 -19.73 -7.45 6.90
N LEU A 297 -20.81 -8.06 7.40
CA LEU A 297 -20.77 -8.88 8.61
C LEU A 297 -20.03 -10.22 8.40
N PRO A 298 -20.28 -10.99 7.33
CA PRO A 298 -19.51 -12.20 7.05
C PRO A 298 -18.00 -11.98 6.92
N THR A 299 -17.55 -10.84 6.37
CA THR A 299 -16.11 -10.53 6.29
C THR A 299 -15.50 -10.22 7.66
N MET A 300 -16.24 -9.57 8.56
CA MET A 300 -15.81 -9.43 9.97
C MET A 300 -15.72 -10.79 10.66
N TRP A 301 -16.71 -11.66 10.44
CA TRP A 301 -16.72 -13.03 10.98
C TRP A 301 -15.63 -13.92 10.39
N LEU A 302 -15.29 -13.76 9.12
CA LEU A 302 -14.14 -14.42 8.49
C LEU A 302 -12.84 -14.03 9.21
N GLY A 303 -12.66 -12.74 9.49
CA GLY A 303 -11.56 -12.24 10.32
C GLY A 303 -11.57 -12.86 11.71
N ALA A 304 -12.70 -12.85 12.40
CA ALA A 304 -12.83 -13.41 13.75
C ALA A 304 -12.56 -14.92 13.80
N ALA A 305 -13.10 -15.69 12.85
CA ALA A 305 -12.88 -17.13 12.73
C ALA A 305 -11.42 -17.46 12.39
N SER A 306 -10.80 -16.68 11.50
CA SER A 306 -9.38 -16.82 11.17
C SER A 306 -8.48 -16.51 12.38
N LEU A 307 -8.80 -15.46 13.14
CA LEU A 307 -8.09 -15.12 14.38
C LEU A 307 -8.24 -16.22 15.44
N ALA A 308 -9.46 -16.72 15.63
CA ALA A 308 -9.72 -17.81 16.56
C ALA A 308 -8.90 -19.06 16.21
N TRP A 309 -8.80 -19.38 14.91
CA TRP A 309 -7.94 -20.47 14.46
C TRP A 309 -6.46 -20.23 14.77
N GLU A 310 -5.92 -19.04 14.49
CA GLU A 310 -4.53 -18.70 14.82
C GLU A 310 -4.28 -18.77 16.34
N LEU A 311 -5.21 -18.29 17.18
CA LEU A 311 -5.14 -18.42 18.64
C LEU A 311 -5.12 -19.88 19.09
N LEU A 312 -5.98 -20.74 18.52
CA LEU A 312 -5.98 -22.17 18.80
C LEU A 312 -4.66 -22.84 18.40
N THR A 313 -4.11 -22.49 17.23
CA THR A 313 -2.81 -23.02 16.81
C THR A 313 -1.66 -22.52 17.69
N ALA A 314 -1.71 -21.28 18.16
CA ALA A 314 -0.72 -20.72 19.08
C ALA A 314 -0.80 -21.40 20.45
N LEU A 315 -2.00 -21.64 20.97
CA LEU A 315 -2.23 -22.43 22.19
C LEU A 315 -1.73 -23.86 22.04
N TRP A 316 -2.00 -24.50 20.90
CA TRP A 316 -1.49 -25.82 20.58
C TRP A 316 0.04 -25.85 20.54
N ARG A 317 0.69 -24.87 19.92
CA ARG A 317 2.17 -24.76 19.90
C ARG A 317 2.73 -24.55 21.31
N TRP A 318 2.05 -23.78 22.14
CA TRP A 318 2.42 -23.58 23.53
C TRP A 318 2.40 -24.88 24.35
N THR A 319 1.45 -25.80 24.11
CA THR A 319 1.44 -27.11 24.81
C THR A 319 2.62 -27.99 24.44
N GLN A 320 3.25 -27.77 23.28
CA GLN A 320 4.43 -28.50 22.80
C GLN A 320 5.76 -27.94 23.33
N VAL A 321 5.77 -26.78 24.00
CA VAL A 321 6.98 -26.18 24.58
C VAL A 321 7.47 -27.02 25.75
N ARG A 322 8.76 -27.40 25.73
CA ARG A 322 9.40 -28.21 26.78
C ARG A 322 10.06 -27.31 27.82
N GLY A 323 10.02 -27.73 29.09
CA GLY A 323 10.63 -27.02 30.21
C GLY A 323 9.72 -25.98 30.85
N TRP A 324 9.69 -25.95 32.19
CA TRP A 324 8.74 -25.14 32.96
C TRP A 324 8.91 -23.63 32.74
N LEU A 325 10.17 -23.16 32.69
CA LEU A 325 10.49 -21.73 32.63
C LEU A 325 10.19 -21.19 31.22
N GLN A 326 10.57 -21.96 30.19
CA GLN A 326 10.26 -21.65 28.80
C GLN A 326 8.76 -21.67 28.56
N LYS A 327 8.02 -22.62 29.14
CA LYS A 327 6.57 -22.70 29.05
C LYS A 327 5.87 -21.50 29.73
N PHE A 328 6.38 -21.04 30.87
CA PHE A 328 5.89 -19.84 31.55
C PHE A 328 6.18 -18.57 30.75
N CYS A 329 7.42 -18.38 30.28
CA CYS A 329 7.77 -17.23 29.43
C CYS A 329 6.97 -17.22 28.12
N ALA A 330 6.79 -18.38 27.48
CA ALA A 330 5.98 -18.50 26.27
C ALA A 330 4.49 -18.24 26.56
N ALA A 331 3.97 -18.63 27.72
CA ALA A 331 2.62 -18.29 28.14
C ALA A 331 2.46 -16.77 28.31
N ALA A 332 3.37 -16.11 29.03
CA ALA A 332 3.34 -14.67 29.24
C ALA A 332 3.41 -13.90 27.91
N GLN A 333 4.31 -14.31 27.00
CA GLN A 333 4.35 -13.75 25.65
C GLN A 333 3.03 -13.97 24.91
N LEU A 334 2.53 -15.21 24.87
CA LEU A 334 1.27 -15.52 24.19
C LEU A 334 0.09 -14.71 24.75
N SER A 335 0.02 -14.50 26.05
CA SER A 335 -1.00 -13.65 26.68
C SER A 335 -0.88 -12.19 26.25
N ILE A 336 0.32 -11.61 26.26
CA ILE A 336 0.54 -10.21 25.87
C ILE A 336 0.22 -10.00 24.38
N PHE A 337 0.80 -10.81 23.49
CA PHE A 337 0.60 -10.69 22.05
C PHE A 337 -0.81 -11.09 21.63
N GLY A 338 -1.41 -12.09 22.28
CA GLY A 338 -2.80 -12.49 22.08
C GLY A 338 -3.77 -11.38 22.48
N ALA A 339 -3.59 -10.78 23.67
CA ALA A 339 -4.41 -9.65 24.12
C ALA A 339 -4.25 -8.43 23.18
N ALA A 340 -3.01 -8.09 22.80
CA ALA A 340 -2.75 -7.01 21.85
C ALA A 340 -3.41 -7.27 20.49
N THR A 341 -3.35 -8.51 20.00
CA THR A 341 -3.96 -8.92 18.73
C THR A 341 -5.48 -8.80 18.75
N VAL A 342 -6.12 -9.31 19.79
CA VAL A 342 -7.57 -9.20 19.97
C VAL A 342 -7.99 -7.74 20.11
N ALA A 343 -7.27 -6.95 20.92
CA ALA A 343 -7.56 -5.53 21.09
C ALA A 343 -7.45 -4.74 19.78
N LEU A 344 -6.36 -4.92 19.03
CA LEU A 344 -6.16 -4.27 17.73
C LEU A 344 -7.22 -4.68 16.70
N PHE A 345 -7.57 -5.97 16.64
CA PHE A 345 -8.66 -6.43 15.80
C PHE A 345 -9.97 -5.73 16.18
N MET A 346 -10.34 -5.74 17.46
CA MET A 346 -11.58 -5.15 17.95
C MET A 346 -11.69 -3.64 17.66
N ILE A 347 -10.65 -2.85 17.92
CA ILE A 347 -10.68 -1.41 17.61
C ILE A 347 -10.74 -1.16 16.11
N SER A 348 -10.15 -2.03 15.28
CA SER A 348 -10.13 -1.87 13.83
C SER A 348 -11.44 -2.21 13.13
N LEU A 349 -12.35 -2.93 13.81
CA LEU A 349 -13.71 -3.18 13.30
C LEU A 349 -14.52 -1.89 13.15
N VAL A 350 -14.26 -0.89 14.01
CA VAL A 350 -14.95 0.40 13.97
C VAL A 350 -14.68 1.14 12.65
N PRO A 351 -13.43 1.49 12.29
CA PRO A 351 -13.15 2.14 11.01
C PRO A 351 -13.44 1.26 9.79
N TYR A 352 -13.37 -0.07 9.92
CA TYR A 352 -13.78 -0.99 8.86
C TYR A 352 -15.29 -0.89 8.57
N SER A 353 -16.12 -0.74 9.60
CA SER A 353 -17.57 -0.64 9.46
C SER A 353 -18.08 0.65 8.81
N TYR A 354 -17.24 1.68 8.68
CA TYR A 354 -17.63 2.94 8.02
C TYR A 354 -18.03 2.78 6.55
N MET A 355 -17.66 1.66 5.91
CA MET A 355 -18.08 1.38 4.54
C MET A 355 -19.59 1.14 4.41
N GLU A 356 -20.24 0.67 5.48
CA GLU A 356 -21.67 0.35 5.49
C GLU A 356 -22.32 0.80 6.81
N PRO A 357 -23.06 1.93 6.80
CA PRO A 357 -23.59 2.56 8.02
C PRO A 357 -24.45 1.63 8.88
N SER A 358 -25.22 0.73 8.25
CA SER A 358 -26.07 -0.23 8.96
C SER A 358 -25.28 -1.21 9.82
N THR A 359 -24.06 -1.56 9.40
CA THR A 359 -23.17 -2.45 10.15
C THR A 359 -22.51 -1.71 11.30
N HIS A 360 -22.13 -0.45 11.09
CA HIS A 360 -21.53 0.41 12.10
C HIS A 360 -22.40 0.55 13.36
N GLY A 361 -23.72 0.73 13.18
CA GLY A 361 -24.68 0.83 14.29
C GLY A 361 -24.91 -0.48 15.05
N ARG A 362 -24.60 -1.64 14.46
CA ARG A 362 -24.74 -2.97 15.09
C ARG A 362 -23.51 -3.42 15.86
N LEU A 363 -22.38 -2.71 15.73
CA LEU A 363 -21.16 -3.05 16.46
C LEU A 363 -21.35 -2.89 17.96
N TRP A 364 -20.67 -3.73 18.73
CA TRP A 364 -20.68 -3.67 20.18
C TRP A 364 -20.24 -2.30 20.69
N THR A 365 -21.03 -1.70 21.58
CA THR A 365 -20.77 -0.36 22.14
C THR A 365 -19.41 -0.25 22.83
N GLY A 366 -18.93 -1.35 23.43
CA GLY A 366 -17.58 -1.42 24.00
C GLY A 366 -16.48 -1.19 22.97
N ALA A 367 -16.65 -1.68 21.73
CA ALA A 367 -15.69 -1.47 20.66
C ALA A 367 -15.60 0.01 20.24
N HIS A 368 -16.74 0.70 20.15
CA HIS A 368 -16.78 2.16 19.89
C HIS A 368 -16.08 2.96 20.98
N ARG A 369 -16.31 2.60 22.25
CA ARG A 369 -15.66 3.26 23.39
C ARG A 369 -14.15 3.04 23.38
N LEU A 370 -13.70 1.80 23.15
CA LEU A 370 -12.28 1.45 23.05
C LEU A 370 -11.61 2.14 21.87
N PHE A 371 -12.26 2.22 20.70
CA PHE A 371 -11.73 2.96 19.57
C PHE A 371 -11.61 4.45 19.88
N GLY A 372 -12.64 5.05 20.49
CA GLY A 372 -12.64 6.47 20.85
C GLY A 372 -11.53 6.86 21.82
N THR A 373 -11.11 5.99 22.73
CA THR A 373 -9.98 6.27 23.64
C THR A 373 -8.63 6.26 22.93
N VAL A 374 -8.47 5.49 21.84
CA VAL A 374 -7.20 5.34 21.12
C VAL A 374 -7.17 6.00 19.74
N GLU A 375 -8.26 6.67 19.32
CA GLU A 375 -8.38 7.34 18.01
C GLU A 375 -7.23 8.33 17.76
N HIS A 376 -6.82 9.07 18.81
CA HIS A 376 -5.73 10.02 18.76
C HIS A 376 -4.34 9.40 18.46
N LEU A 377 -4.18 8.09 18.72
CA LEU A 377 -2.95 7.34 18.45
C LEU A 377 -2.90 6.79 17.01
N GLN A 378 -4.00 6.85 16.25
CA GLN A 378 -4.09 6.34 14.88
C GLN A 378 -3.70 4.85 14.74
N LEU A 379 -4.00 4.03 15.76
CA LEU A 379 -3.70 2.59 15.79
C LEU A 379 -4.58 1.76 14.85
N ALA A 380 -5.73 2.29 14.44
CA ALA A 380 -6.60 1.68 13.44
C ALA A 380 -7.28 2.77 12.61
N ASN A 381 -7.24 2.64 11.29
CA ASN A 381 -7.72 3.67 10.38
C ASN A 381 -8.68 3.12 9.32
N SER A 382 -9.42 4.04 8.69
CA SER A 382 -10.20 3.76 7.48
C SER A 382 -9.35 4.08 6.24
N TYR A 383 -9.62 3.35 5.15
CA TYR A 383 -8.86 3.47 3.91
C TYR A 383 -9.80 3.72 2.73
N GLY A 384 -9.54 4.76 1.95
CA GLY A 384 -10.36 5.09 0.77
C GLY A 384 -9.57 5.78 -0.33
N LEU A 385 -8.82 5.00 -1.13
CA LEU A 385 -8.01 5.56 -2.21
C LEU A 385 -8.84 5.81 -3.48
N PHE A 386 -8.67 6.99 -4.07
CA PHE A 386 -9.25 7.36 -5.36
C PHE A 386 -10.75 7.11 -5.46
N ARG A 387 -11.46 7.44 -4.38
CA ARG A 387 -12.91 7.25 -4.26
C ARG A 387 -13.65 7.81 -5.48
N ARG A 388 -13.34 9.04 -5.91
CA ARG A 388 -13.86 9.65 -7.15
C ARG A 388 -12.72 10.05 -8.06
N MET A 389 -12.93 9.88 -9.36
CA MET A 389 -12.05 10.45 -10.37
C MET A 389 -12.24 11.97 -10.40
N THR A 390 -11.12 12.69 -10.32
CA THR A 390 -11.06 14.16 -10.41
C THR A 390 -10.53 14.56 -11.78
N GLY A 391 -10.75 15.82 -12.18
CA GLY A 391 -10.26 16.35 -13.45
C GLY A 391 -10.92 15.76 -14.69
N LEU A 392 -12.21 15.39 -14.62
CA LEU A 392 -12.98 14.98 -15.80
C LEU A 392 -13.02 16.16 -16.79
N GLY A 393 -12.37 16.01 -17.94
CA GLY A 393 -12.22 17.09 -18.92
C GLY A 393 -10.99 17.98 -18.69
N GLY A 394 -9.97 17.48 -18.02
CA GLY A 394 -8.67 18.14 -17.85
C GLY A 394 -8.27 18.27 -16.38
N ARG A 395 -7.00 18.02 -16.10
CA ARG A 395 -6.42 18.10 -14.77
C ARG A 395 -6.26 19.56 -14.34
N PRO A 396 -6.93 20.03 -13.28
CA PRO A 396 -6.74 21.38 -12.78
C PRO A 396 -5.36 21.53 -12.12
N GLU A 397 -4.66 22.61 -12.43
CA GLU A 397 -3.34 22.92 -11.87
C GLU A 397 -3.23 24.41 -11.57
N VAL A 398 -2.84 24.72 -10.33
CA VAL A 398 -2.56 26.09 -9.90
C VAL A 398 -1.10 26.42 -10.26
N VAL A 399 -0.91 27.49 -11.00
CA VAL A 399 0.39 28.04 -11.40
C VAL A 399 0.62 29.34 -10.62
N LEU A 400 1.69 29.38 -9.82
CA LEU A 400 2.10 30.58 -9.11
C LEU A 400 2.94 31.45 -10.03
N GLU A 401 2.71 32.76 -9.97
CA GLU A 401 3.46 33.74 -10.76
C GLU A 401 3.91 34.88 -9.84
N GLY A 402 5.17 35.30 -10.02
CA GLY A 402 5.73 36.48 -9.35
C GLY A 402 5.99 37.61 -10.33
N SER A 403 6.02 38.83 -9.83
CA SER A 403 6.37 40.02 -10.61
C SER A 403 7.04 41.08 -9.74
N TYR A 404 7.89 41.90 -10.35
CA TYR A 404 8.47 43.08 -9.72
C TYR A 404 7.65 44.35 -9.98
N ASP A 405 6.93 44.41 -11.10
CA ASP A 405 6.23 45.61 -11.61
C ASP A 405 4.71 45.45 -11.71
N GLY A 406 4.18 44.23 -11.55
CA GLY A 406 2.76 43.91 -11.69
C GLY A 406 2.29 43.69 -13.14
N HIS A 407 3.19 43.85 -14.12
CA HIS A 407 2.88 43.71 -15.55
C HIS A 407 3.58 42.50 -16.17
N HIS A 408 4.86 42.29 -15.87
CA HIS A 408 5.62 41.14 -16.34
C HIS A 408 5.61 40.04 -15.30
N TRP A 409 4.93 38.95 -15.61
CA TRP A 409 4.73 37.83 -14.70
C TRP A 409 5.63 36.65 -15.09
N THR A 410 6.37 36.12 -14.12
CA THR A 410 7.23 34.94 -14.29
C THR A 410 6.67 33.78 -13.47
N GLU A 411 6.47 32.64 -14.12
CA GLU A 411 6.00 31.42 -13.47
C GLU A 411 7.03 30.88 -12.47
N ILE A 412 6.53 30.51 -11.29
CA ILE A 412 7.30 29.84 -10.25
C ILE A 412 7.11 28.34 -10.44
N GLU A 413 8.09 27.71 -11.08
CA GLU A 413 8.10 26.28 -11.34
C GLU A 413 8.33 25.47 -10.04
N PHE A 414 7.58 24.38 -9.89
CA PHE A 414 7.72 23.45 -8.76
C PHE A 414 8.62 22.27 -9.13
N MET A 415 9.23 21.65 -8.11
CA MET A 415 10.13 20.52 -8.30
C MET A 415 9.45 19.29 -8.92
N TYR A 416 8.21 18.94 -8.53
CA TYR A 416 7.68 17.60 -8.88
C TYR A 416 6.31 17.60 -9.55
N LYS A 417 5.42 18.54 -9.22
CA LYS A 417 4.11 18.65 -9.90
C LYS A 417 4.26 19.08 -11.37
N PRO A 418 3.26 18.80 -12.22
CA PRO A 418 3.20 19.38 -13.56
C PRO A 418 3.25 20.92 -13.54
N GLY A 419 3.94 21.48 -14.53
CA GLY A 419 4.17 22.91 -14.69
C GLY A 419 4.61 23.15 -16.13
N ASN A 420 5.91 23.32 -16.36
CA ASN A 420 6.47 23.38 -17.71
C ASN A 420 5.96 22.25 -18.64
N VAL A 421 5.36 22.64 -19.77
CA VAL A 421 4.71 21.71 -20.72
C VAL A 421 5.67 20.78 -21.46
N SER A 422 6.94 21.14 -21.54
CA SER A 422 8.00 20.35 -22.18
C SER A 422 8.67 19.39 -21.20
N ARG A 423 8.36 19.49 -19.90
CA ARG A 423 8.99 18.66 -18.87
C ARG A 423 8.25 17.34 -18.70
N ALA A 424 9.00 16.24 -18.80
CA ALA A 424 8.50 14.91 -18.47
C ALA A 424 8.13 14.82 -16.98
N PRO A 425 7.04 14.12 -16.61
CA PRO A 425 6.72 13.87 -15.22
C PRO A 425 7.87 13.11 -14.52
N PRO A 426 8.30 13.48 -13.30
CA PRO A 426 9.44 12.83 -12.67
C PRO A 426 9.07 11.50 -11.98
N VAL A 427 10.09 10.67 -11.69
CA VAL A 427 9.97 9.51 -10.80
C VAL A 427 10.55 9.89 -9.44
N VAL A 428 9.70 9.97 -8.41
CA VAL A 428 10.07 10.51 -7.09
C VAL A 428 9.85 9.52 -5.95
N THR A 429 9.04 8.47 -6.15
CA THR A 429 8.89 7.36 -5.18
C THR A 429 10.27 6.87 -4.73
N PRO A 430 10.59 6.72 -3.43
CA PRO A 430 9.68 6.72 -2.28
C PRO A 430 9.50 8.08 -1.57
N HIS A 431 9.94 9.18 -2.15
CA HIS A 431 9.78 10.51 -1.55
C HIS A 431 8.31 10.97 -1.57
N GLN A 432 7.91 11.76 -0.56
CA GLN A 432 6.64 12.48 -0.51
C GLN A 432 6.83 13.98 -0.73
N PRO A 433 6.60 14.49 -1.95
CA PRO A 433 6.47 15.93 -2.17
C PRO A 433 5.21 16.49 -1.51
N ARG A 434 5.29 16.84 -0.21
CA ARG A 434 4.10 17.25 0.57
C ARG A 434 3.44 18.50 0.00
N LEU A 435 4.23 19.49 -0.41
CA LEU A 435 3.71 20.75 -0.97
C LEU A 435 3.05 20.52 -2.33
N ASP A 436 3.71 19.82 -3.25
CA ASP A 436 3.18 19.49 -4.58
C ASP A 436 1.86 18.70 -4.48
N TRP A 437 1.76 17.77 -3.53
CA TRP A 437 0.50 17.06 -3.24
C TRP A 437 -0.59 17.99 -2.72
N GLN A 438 -0.26 18.92 -1.82
CA GLN A 438 -1.22 19.91 -1.31
C GLN A 438 -1.69 20.86 -2.43
N MET A 439 -0.80 21.26 -3.34
CA MET A 439 -1.16 22.06 -4.52
C MET A 439 -2.18 21.36 -5.42
N TRP A 440 -2.02 20.05 -5.64
CA TRP A 440 -3.02 19.28 -6.40
C TRP A 440 -4.40 19.30 -5.74
N PHE A 441 -4.48 19.17 -4.40
CA PHE A 441 -5.75 19.30 -3.68
C PHE A 441 -6.31 20.73 -3.74
N ALA A 442 -5.45 21.74 -3.61
CA ALA A 442 -5.87 23.14 -3.69
C ALA A 442 -6.49 23.47 -5.04
N ALA A 443 -6.03 22.85 -6.13
CA ALA A 443 -6.57 23.06 -7.47
C ALA A 443 -8.00 22.51 -7.67
N LEU A 444 -8.51 21.69 -6.75
CA LEU A 444 -9.85 21.07 -6.86
C LEU A 444 -10.99 21.96 -6.35
N GLY A 445 -10.69 23.09 -5.72
CA GLY A 445 -11.67 24.02 -5.16
C GLY A 445 -11.12 25.44 -5.10
N PRO A 446 -11.91 26.43 -4.64
CA PRO A 446 -11.44 27.81 -4.53
C PRO A 446 -10.34 27.96 -3.47
N HIS A 447 -9.48 28.99 -3.63
CA HIS A 447 -8.37 29.26 -2.72
C HIS A 447 -8.80 29.46 -1.25
N THR A 448 -10.04 29.91 -1.01
CA THR A 448 -10.59 30.11 0.34
C THR A 448 -10.72 28.82 1.15
N GLN A 449 -10.75 27.65 0.50
CA GLN A 449 -10.75 26.34 1.15
C GLN A 449 -9.35 25.87 1.56
N SER A 450 -8.30 26.57 1.11
CA SER A 450 -6.90 26.23 1.39
C SER A 450 -6.19 27.37 2.15
N PRO A 451 -6.47 27.58 3.47
CA PRO A 451 -5.86 28.67 4.25
C PRO A 451 -4.33 28.69 4.22
N TRP A 452 -3.70 27.52 4.15
CA TRP A 452 -2.25 27.38 4.07
C TRP A 452 -1.66 28.05 2.82
N PHE A 453 -2.43 28.16 1.74
CA PHE A 453 -2.01 28.79 0.48
C PHE A 453 -1.80 30.30 0.66
N THR A 454 -2.69 30.97 1.39
CA THR A 454 -2.51 32.39 1.73
C THR A 454 -1.23 32.61 2.54
N SER A 455 -0.92 31.70 3.47
CA SER A 455 0.35 31.75 4.22
C SER A 455 1.56 31.51 3.32
N LEU A 456 1.47 30.59 2.36
CA LEU A 456 2.51 30.36 1.35
C LEU A 456 2.80 31.64 0.57
N VAL A 457 1.76 32.30 0.02
CA VAL A 457 1.90 33.57 -0.73
C VAL A 457 2.58 34.65 0.11
N LEU A 458 2.14 34.86 1.36
CA LEU A 458 2.78 35.81 2.27
C LEU A 458 4.27 35.53 2.47
N ARG A 459 4.63 34.25 2.68
CA ARG A 459 6.02 33.87 2.97
C ARG A 459 6.91 33.94 1.72
N LEU A 460 6.35 33.79 0.52
CA LEU A 460 7.05 34.02 -0.75
C LEU A 460 7.33 35.50 -0.99
N LEU A 461 6.33 36.38 -0.75
CA LEU A 461 6.50 37.83 -0.78
C LEU A 461 7.56 38.31 0.23
N GLN A 462 7.64 37.67 1.40
CA GLN A 462 8.68 37.94 2.40
C GLN A 462 10.06 37.35 2.05
N GLY A 463 10.20 36.59 0.97
CA GLY A 463 11.46 35.94 0.58
C GLY A 463 11.98 34.92 1.59
N LYS A 464 11.10 34.23 2.33
CA LYS A 464 11.53 33.27 3.36
C LYS A 464 12.18 32.04 2.72
N GLU A 465 13.51 31.93 2.89
CA GLU A 465 14.31 30.84 2.33
C GLU A 465 13.78 29.42 2.66
N PRO A 466 13.33 29.10 3.89
CA PRO A 466 12.78 27.77 4.18
C PRO A 466 11.55 27.40 3.35
N VAL A 467 10.76 28.40 2.91
CA VAL A 467 9.56 28.20 2.07
C VAL A 467 9.96 28.07 0.61
N ILE A 468 10.90 28.89 0.14
CA ILE A 468 11.45 28.78 -1.21
C ILE A 468 12.05 27.38 -1.44
N ARG A 469 12.77 26.85 -0.44
CA ARG A 469 13.34 25.49 -0.49
C ARG A 469 12.30 24.36 -0.59
N LEU A 470 11.03 24.61 -0.26
CA LEU A 470 9.93 23.65 -0.50
C LEU A 470 9.52 23.60 -1.97
N ILE A 471 9.69 24.70 -2.71
CA ILE A 471 9.34 24.82 -4.14
C ILE A 471 10.53 24.43 -5.02
N GLN A 472 11.72 24.91 -4.68
CA GLN A 472 12.98 24.64 -5.39
C GLN A 472 14.13 24.40 -4.40
N ASN A 473 14.72 23.20 -4.45
CA ASN A 473 15.87 22.88 -3.57
C ASN A 473 17.14 23.64 -3.99
N HIS A 474 17.30 23.91 -5.29
CA HIS A 474 18.43 24.64 -5.84
C HIS A 474 18.07 26.12 -6.01
N ALA A 475 18.62 26.98 -5.16
CA ALA A 475 18.26 28.40 -5.11
C ALA A 475 18.39 29.14 -6.46
N PRO A 476 19.45 28.95 -7.28
CA PRO A 476 19.57 29.60 -8.58
C PRO A 476 18.42 29.30 -9.56
N THR A 477 17.76 28.14 -9.43
CA THR A 477 16.62 27.75 -10.28
C THR A 477 15.36 28.54 -9.96
N TYR A 478 15.25 29.09 -8.74
CA TYR A 478 14.13 29.92 -8.36
C TYR A 478 14.27 31.32 -9.00
N PRO A 479 13.29 31.81 -9.80
CA PRO A 479 13.45 33.05 -10.55
C PRO A 479 13.74 34.28 -9.68
N PHE A 480 13.18 34.30 -8.46
CA PHE A 480 13.27 35.42 -7.52
C PHE A 480 14.30 35.18 -6.41
N HIS A 481 15.39 34.45 -6.69
CA HIS A 481 16.39 34.09 -5.68
C HIS A 481 17.26 35.26 -5.21
N LYS A 482 17.48 36.28 -6.07
CA LYS A 482 18.27 37.48 -5.72
C LYS A 482 17.47 38.46 -4.88
N GLN A 483 16.20 38.66 -5.22
CA GLN A 483 15.28 39.57 -4.55
C GLN A 483 13.87 38.97 -4.61
N PRO A 484 13.12 38.97 -3.50
CA PRO A 484 11.74 38.47 -3.49
C PRO A 484 10.84 39.28 -4.44
N PRO A 485 9.79 38.65 -5.01
CA PRO A 485 8.86 39.34 -5.88
C PRO A 485 8.07 40.40 -5.10
N THR A 486 7.75 41.52 -5.74
CA THR A 486 6.89 42.58 -5.18
C THR A 486 5.43 42.14 -5.15
N TYR A 487 5.03 41.42 -6.21
CA TYR A 487 3.67 40.92 -6.41
C TYR A 487 3.68 39.42 -6.63
N VAL A 488 2.68 38.73 -6.08
CA VAL A 488 2.42 37.31 -6.34
C VAL A 488 0.94 37.15 -6.71
N ARG A 489 0.66 36.32 -7.70
CA ARG A 489 -0.69 35.88 -8.07
C ARG A 489 -0.70 34.39 -8.36
N ALA A 490 -1.89 33.82 -8.52
CA ALA A 490 -2.03 32.43 -8.95
C ALA A 490 -3.12 32.27 -10.02
N GLN A 491 -2.81 31.47 -11.04
CA GLN A 491 -3.69 31.20 -12.16
C GLN A 491 -4.09 29.73 -12.18
N LEU A 492 -5.35 29.43 -12.53
CA LEU A 492 -5.83 28.07 -12.71
C LEU A 492 -5.79 27.69 -14.18
N TYR A 493 -5.14 26.56 -14.46
CA TYR A 493 -5.08 25.97 -15.79
C TYR A 493 -5.66 24.56 -15.76
N LYS A 494 -6.14 24.08 -16.91
CA LYS A 494 -6.36 22.66 -17.17
C LYS A 494 -5.21 22.10 -17.98
N TYR A 495 -4.68 20.97 -17.54
CA TYR A 495 -3.62 20.23 -18.21
C TYR A 495 -4.15 18.93 -18.79
N TRP A 496 -3.59 18.55 -19.94
CA TRP A 496 -3.77 17.26 -20.59
C TRP A 496 -2.42 16.72 -21.04
N PHE A 497 -2.30 15.41 -21.15
CA PHE A 497 -1.17 14.83 -21.85
C PHE A 497 -1.19 15.25 -23.34
N SER A 498 0.01 15.42 -23.88
CA SER A 498 0.22 15.62 -25.32
C SER A 498 -0.17 14.35 -26.09
N GLN A 499 -0.56 14.54 -27.36
CA GLN A 499 -0.83 13.41 -28.25
C GLN A 499 0.49 12.83 -28.81
N PRO A 500 0.55 11.53 -29.12
CA PRO A 500 1.71 10.94 -29.78
C PRO A 500 2.00 11.67 -31.11
N GLY A 501 3.23 12.15 -31.28
CA GLY A 501 3.65 12.92 -32.46
C GLY A 501 3.76 14.44 -32.25
N GLU A 502 3.24 14.98 -31.14
CA GLU A 502 3.49 16.38 -30.75
C GLU A 502 4.94 16.53 -30.25
N GLN A 503 5.84 17.02 -31.11
CA GLN A 503 7.28 17.07 -30.79
C GLN A 503 7.60 17.98 -29.60
N GLY A 504 8.36 17.44 -28.65
CA GLY A 504 8.98 18.20 -27.55
C GLY A 504 8.05 18.61 -26.40
N ARG A 505 6.79 18.15 -26.38
CA ARG A 505 5.82 18.46 -25.31
C ARG A 505 5.28 17.19 -24.66
N TRP A 506 5.19 17.21 -23.33
CA TRP A 506 4.54 16.17 -22.52
C TRP A 506 3.12 16.56 -22.11
N TRP A 507 2.87 17.87 -22.06
CA TRP A 507 1.61 18.44 -21.64
C TRP A 507 1.07 19.47 -22.63
N ARG A 508 -0.24 19.60 -22.64
CA ARG A 508 -0.99 20.73 -23.18
C ARG A 508 -1.69 21.40 -22.02
N ARG A 509 -1.80 22.72 -22.05
CA ARG A 509 -2.51 23.47 -21.00
C ARG A 509 -3.41 24.53 -21.60
N GLN A 510 -4.50 24.81 -20.90
CA GLN A 510 -5.44 25.88 -21.22
C GLN A 510 -5.73 26.68 -19.96
N TRP A 511 -5.65 28.01 -20.04
CA TRP A 511 -6.02 28.89 -18.95
C TRP A 511 -7.53 28.81 -18.69
N VAL A 512 -7.93 28.81 -17.43
CA VAL A 512 -9.34 28.74 -17.02
C VAL A 512 -9.79 30.04 -16.38
N GLU A 513 -9.17 30.38 -15.26
CA GLU A 513 -9.55 31.54 -14.44
C GLU A 513 -8.40 31.96 -13.52
N GLU A 514 -8.56 33.13 -12.91
CA GLU A 514 -7.69 33.54 -11.81
C GLU A 514 -8.01 32.73 -10.55
N PHE A 515 -7.00 32.05 -9.99
CA PHE A 515 -7.16 31.27 -8.77
C PHE A 515 -7.00 32.12 -7.50
N PHE A 516 -6.03 33.03 -7.51
CA PHE A 516 -5.71 33.91 -6.40
C PHE A 516 -5.28 35.28 -6.95
N PRO A 517 -5.85 36.39 -6.42
CA PRO A 517 -5.62 37.73 -6.96
C PRO A 517 -4.16 38.15 -6.82
N ALA A 518 -3.74 39.10 -7.66
CA ALA A 518 -2.44 39.75 -7.51
C ALA A 518 -2.39 40.56 -6.21
N VAL A 519 -1.44 40.24 -5.33
CA VAL A 519 -1.26 40.90 -4.03
C VAL A 519 0.20 41.25 -3.78
N SER A 520 0.44 42.27 -2.97
CA SER A 520 1.75 42.66 -2.45
C SER A 520 1.79 42.66 -0.91
N LEU A 521 2.97 42.88 -0.32
CA LEU A 521 3.05 43.12 1.12
C LEU A 521 2.30 44.41 1.49
N GLY A 522 1.46 44.34 2.53
CA GLY A 522 0.59 45.44 2.96
C GLY A 522 -0.70 45.59 2.16
N ASP A 523 -1.00 44.67 1.23
CA ASP A 523 -2.24 44.67 0.46
C ASP A 523 -3.46 44.36 1.38
N PRO A 524 -4.54 45.16 1.31
CA PRO A 524 -5.71 44.99 2.18
C PRO A 524 -6.45 43.67 1.95
N THR A 525 -6.44 43.13 0.74
CA THR A 525 -7.07 41.83 0.40
C THR A 525 -6.28 40.70 1.06
N LEU A 526 -4.94 40.75 0.97
CA LEU A 526 -4.08 39.76 1.64
C LEU A 526 -4.25 39.82 3.16
N GLU A 527 -4.28 41.01 3.76
CA GLU A 527 -4.50 41.17 5.20
C GLU A 527 -5.86 40.65 5.65
N THR A 528 -6.92 40.89 4.88
CA THR A 528 -8.27 40.42 5.17
C THR A 528 -8.31 38.89 5.19
N LEU A 529 -7.71 38.24 4.19
CA LEU A 529 -7.62 36.78 4.15
C LEU A 529 -6.80 36.22 5.32
N LEU A 530 -5.69 36.86 5.68
CA LEU A 530 -4.88 36.46 6.84
C LEU A 530 -5.63 36.59 8.17
N ARG A 531 -6.44 37.65 8.33
CA ARG A 531 -7.33 37.84 9.50
C ARG A 531 -8.39 36.77 9.55
N GLN A 532 -9.09 36.53 8.43
CA GLN A 532 -10.16 35.55 8.32
C GLN A 532 -9.69 34.14 8.72
N PHE A 533 -8.49 33.75 8.31
CA PHE A 533 -7.92 32.44 8.63
C PHE A 533 -7.17 32.39 9.97
N GLY A 534 -7.06 33.50 10.70
CA GLY A 534 -6.29 33.57 11.95
C GLY A 534 -4.80 33.29 11.75
N LEU A 535 -4.26 33.67 10.59
CA LEU A 535 -2.88 33.48 10.15
C LEU A 535 -1.99 34.73 10.33
N GLN A 536 -2.56 35.82 10.85
CA GLN A 536 -1.75 36.97 11.30
C GLN A 536 -0.68 36.47 12.28
N ASP A 537 0.56 36.93 12.10
CA ASP A 537 1.76 36.46 12.82
C ASP A 537 1.45 36.30 14.32
N LYS A 538 1.06 35.08 14.72
CA LYS A 538 1.25 34.60 16.08
C LYS A 538 2.75 34.66 16.25
N SER A 539 3.21 35.41 17.25
CA SER A 539 4.61 35.64 17.60
C SER A 539 5.46 34.43 17.20
N PRO A 540 6.65 34.63 16.57
CA PRO A 540 7.44 33.53 16.02
C PRO A 540 7.47 32.41 17.04
N PRO A 541 7.07 31.17 16.68
CA PRO A 541 6.98 30.08 17.64
C PRO A 541 8.29 30.08 18.40
N ARG A 542 8.20 30.33 19.72
CA ARG A 542 9.35 30.54 20.60
C ARG A 542 10.39 29.52 20.19
N ALA A 543 11.52 29.98 19.64
CA ALA A 543 12.56 29.09 19.18
C ALA A 543 12.84 28.18 20.37
N ARG A 544 12.44 26.90 20.28
CA ARG A 544 12.79 25.93 21.29
C ARG A 544 14.27 25.73 21.09
N SER A 545 15.08 26.63 21.64
CA SER A 545 16.52 26.49 21.81
C SER A 545 16.74 25.42 22.87
N SER A 546 16.30 24.20 22.55
CA SER A 546 16.81 23.02 23.17
C SER A 546 18.21 22.87 22.58
N SER A 547 19.22 23.38 23.29
CA SER A 547 20.64 23.08 23.10
C SER A 547 20.95 21.62 23.44
N SER A 548 20.03 20.71 23.09
CA SER A 548 20.27 19.29 23.22
C SER A 548 21.24 18.87 22.12
N PRO A 549 22.21 18.01 22.43
CA PRO A 549 23.14 17.48 21.42
C PRO A 549 22.38 16.77 20.29
N LEU A 550 21.18 16.25 20.56
CA LEU A 550 20.30 15.68 19.54
C LEU A 550 19.81 16.74 18.55
N THR A 551 19.37 17.91 19.02
CA THR A 551 18.94 19.01 18.15
C THR A 551 20.08 19.46 17.24
N GLU A 552 21.28 19.62 17.81
CA GLU A 552 22.48 20.03 17.05
C GLU A 552 22.90 18.96 16.04
N ALA A 553 22.90 17.69 16.44
CA ALA A 553 23.18 16.58 15.54
C ALA A 553 22.16 16.51 14.38
N LEU A 554 20.86 16.64 14.67
CA LEU A 554 19.82 16.64 13.65
C LEU A 554 19.94 17.85 12.71
N TYR A 555 20.28 19.03 13.24
CA TYR A 555 20.53 20.22 12.44
C TYR A 555 21.76 20.04 11.54
N TRP A 556 22.85 19.49 12.08
CA TRP A 556 24.06 19.19 11.33
C TRP A 556 23.78 18.18 10.22
N VAL A 557 23.09 17.07 10.51
CA VAL A 557 22.68 16.06 9.52
C VAL A 557 21.82 16.71 8.44
N ARG A 558 20.81 17.50 8.82
CA ARG A 558 19.96 18.22 7.85
C ARG A 558 20.78 19.16 6.97
N LYS A 559 21.76 19.87 7.53
CA LYS A 559 22.64 20.77 6.77
C LYS A 559 23.46 20.00 5.74
N GLN A 560 24.06 18.87 6.14
CA GLN A 560 24.85 18.02 5.24
C GLN A 560 24.01 17.38 4.13
N LEU A 561 22.77 16.98 4.43
CA LEU A 561 21.88 16.33 3.48
C LEU A 561 21.10 17.32 2.60
N SER A 562 21.01 18.59 2.98
CA SER A 562 20.23 19.60 2.24
C SER A 562 20.60 19.79 0.76
N PRO A 563 21.87 19.62 0.32
CA PRO A 563 22.22 19.71 -1.10
C PRO A 563 21.70 18.53 -1.93
N LEU A 564 21.42 17.39 -1.29
CA LEU A 564 20.95 16.19 -1.98
C LEU A 564 19.45 16.27 -2.24
N GLU A 565 19.02 15.90 -3.44
CA GLU A 565 17.61 15.70 -3.72
C GLU A 565 17.06 14.53 -2.89
N ALA A 566 15.86 14.71 -2.34
CA ALA A 566 15.25 13.72 -1.45
C ALA A 566 15.04 12.34 -2.11
N PRO A 567 14.58 12.23 -3.38
CA PRO A 567 14.47 10.93 -4.05
C PRO A 567 15.82 10.21 -4.16
N THR A 568 16.87 10.93 -4.55
CA THR A 568 18.24 10.40 -4.70
C THR A 568 18.80 9.88 -3.38
N LEU A 569 18.58 10.63 -2.29
CA LEU A 569 18.96 10.20 -0.95
C LEU A 569 18.27 8.89 -0.55
N LEU A 570 16.95 8.81 -0.74
CA LEU A 570 16.16 7.65 -0.33
C LEU A 570 16.51 6.40 -1.16
N TRP A 571 16.65 6.53 -2.47
CA TRP A 571 17.12 5.43 -3.32
C TRP A 571 18.55 5.02 -3.00
N GLY A 572 19.43 5.98 -2.71
CA GLY A 572 20.80 5.70 -2.27
C GLY A 572 20.84 4.87 -0.99
N LEU A 573 19.99 5.18 -0.01
CA LEU A 573 19.86 4.41 1.23
C LEU A 573 19.34 2.98 0.96
N LEU A 574 18.27 2.85 0.16
CA LEU A 574 17.71 1.53 -0.19
C LEU A 574 18.72 0.68 -0.98
N ALA A 575 19.40 1.27 -1.95
CA ALA A 575 20.43 0.61 -2.75
C ALA A 575 21.61 0.18 -1.88
N THR A 576 22.02 1.00 -0.91
CA THR A 576 23.10 0.66 0.03
C THR A 576 22.72 -0.56 0.89
N VAL A 577 21.50 -0.59 1.44
CA VAL A 577 21.00 -1.74 2.19
C VAL A 577 20.96 -2.99 1.30
N GLY A 578 20.46 -2.86 0.06
CA GLY A 578 20.45 -3.93 -0.92
C GLY A 578 21.85 -4.46 -1.21
N ALA A 579 22.81 -3.57 -1.48
CA ALA A 579 24.20 -3.92 -1.74
C ALA A 579 24.86 -4.65 -0.56
N ILE A 580 24.62 -4.20 0.68
CA ILE A 580 25.09 -4.90 1.89
C ILE A 580 24.53 -6.31 1.95
N ARG A 581 23.23 -6.50 1.69
CA ARG A 581 22.59 -7.82 1.71
C ARG A 581 23.13 -8.73 0.60
N VAL A 582 23.34 -8.21 -0.59
CA VAL A 582 23.95 -8.94 -1.71
C VAL A 582 25.38 -9.36 -1.36
N MET A 583 26.19 -8.45 -0.81
CA MET A 583 27.55 -8.77 -0.37
C MET A 583 27.54 -9.84 0.73
N GLN A 584 26.64 -9.76 1.71
CA GLN A 584 26.48 -10.78 2.74
C GLN A 584 26.09 -12.15 2.16
N ALA A 585 25.24 -12.17 1.13
CA ALA A 585 24.86 -13.41 0.46
C ALA A 585 26.00 -14.03 -0.36
N LEU A 586 26.82 -13.19 -1.02
CA LEU A 586 27.96 -13.64 -1.82
C LEU A 586 29.16 -14.09 -0.97
N LEU A 587 29.42 -13.39 0.15
CA LEU A 587 30.54 -13.64 1.05
C LEU A 587 30.20 -14.58 2.21
N GLY A 588 28.92 -14.91 2.39
CA GLY A 588 28.45 -15.81 3.45
C GLY A 588 28.99 -17.24 3.27
N PRO A 589 29.25 -17.99 4.35
CA PRO A 589 29.69 -19.37 4.26
C PRO A 589 28.70 -20.20 3.45
N ARG A 590 29.14 -20.78 2.33
CA ARG A 590 28.29 -21.72 1.57
C ARG A 590 27.95 -22.92 2.48
N PRO A 591 26.68 -23.34 2.55
CA PRO A 591 26.31 -24.50 3.35
C PRO A 591 27.09 -25.72 2.84
N SER A 592 27.84 -26.37 3.73
CA SER A 592 28.56 -27.59 3.43
C SER A 592 27.57 -28.66 2.97
N PRO A 593 27.89 -29.44 1.92
CA PRO A 593 27.01 -30.50 1.47
C PRO A 593 26.75 -31.50 2.61
N PRO A 594 25.53 -32.04 2.73
CA PRO A 594 25.22 -32.98 3.79
C PRO A 594 26.15 -34.20 3.67
N ALA A 595 26.87 -34.49 4.75
CA ALA A 595 27.70 -35.68 4.85
C ALA A 595 26.83 -36.91 4.54
N ARG A 596 27.23 -37.70 3.54
CA ARG A 596 26.63 -38.99 3.25
C ARG A 596 26.72 -39.83 4.52
N GLU A 597 25.59 -40.00 5.18
CA GLU A 597 25.42 -40.96 6.26
C GLU A 597 25.76 -42.35 5.68
N LYS A 598 26.92 -42.89 6.08
CA LYS A 598 27.32 -44.25 5.72
C LYS A 598 26.26 -45.19 6.28
N GLN A 599 25.41 -45.72 5.41
CA GLN A 599 24.49 -46.80 5.75
C GLN A 599 25.31 -47.94 6.36
N ARG A 600 25.05 -48.20 7.64
CA ARG A 600 25.54 -49.36 8.37
C ARG A 600 24.81 -50.58 7.78
N PRO A 601 25.49 -51.61 7.26
CA PRO A 601 24.80 -52.78 6.72
C PRO A 601 24.06 -53.51 7.86
N ALA A 602 22.82 -53.93 7.57
CA ALA A 602 21.96 -54.66 8.48
C ALA A 602 22.57 -56.02 8.88
N PRO A 603 22.20 -56.60 10.05
CA PRO A 603 22.67 -57.91 10.46
C PRO A 603 22.11 -58.97 9.50
N ARG A 604 22.96 -59.86 9.00
CA ARG A 604 22.53 -61.05 8.25
C ARG A 604 21.91 -62.04 9.23
N GLU A 605 20.67 -62.44 8.97
CA GLU A 605 20.05 -63.61 9.57
C GLU A 605 20.77 -64.88 9.13
N ASP A 606 21.07 -65.74 10.10
CA ASP A 606 21.60 -67.08 9.89
C ASP A 606 20.60 -67.95 9.14
N SER A 607 21.05 -68.55 8.04
CA SER A 607 20.44 -69.75 7.48
C SER A 607 21.57 -70.73 7.13
N GLY A 608 21.61 -71.82 7.89
CA GLY A 608 22.58 -72.88 7.71
C GLY A 608 22.26 -73.75 6.50
N ALA A 609 23.31 -74.14 5.76
CA ALA A 609 23.36 -75.41 5.04
C ALA A 609 24.83 -75.82 4.83
N THR A 610 25.10 -77.05 5.21
CA THR A 610 26.33 -77.85 5.16
C THR A 610 26.99 -78.00 3.79
N SER A 611 28.32 -77.95 3.72
CA SER A 611 29.14 -78.95 3.00
C SER A 611 30.62 -78.92 3.43
N LYS A 612 31.29 -80.06 3.22
CA LYS A 612 32.48 -80.62 3.88
C LYS A 612 33.84 -80.18 3.32
N GLN A 613 34.87 -80.34 4.19
CA GLN A 613 36.28 -80.74 3.93
C GLN A 613 37.16 -79.79 3.08
N ALA A 614 38.45 -79.52 3.33
CA ALA A 614 39.50 -80.19 4.10
C ALA A 614 40.59 -79.19 4.60
N ALA A 615 41.34 -79.57 5.63
CA ALA A 615 42.60 -78.96 6.11
C ALA A 615 43.82 -79.63 5.41
N PRO A 616 45.11 -79.38 5.76
CA PRO A 616 45.77 -78.37 6.64
C PRO A 616 46.91 -77.61 5.87
N ALA A 617 47.70 -76.65 6.38
CA ALA A 617 48.74 -76.71 7.43
C ALA A 617 49.55 -75.35 7.44
N PRO A 618 50.57 -75.11 8.29
CA PRO A 618 50.61 -73.92 9.16
C PRO A 618 51.87 -73.03 9.05
N SER A 619 51.90 -71.88 9.72
CA SER A 619 53.11 -71.39 10.43
C SER A 619 52.84 -70.12 11.24
N ASN A 620 53.14 -70.19 12.55
CA ASN A 620 54.01 -69.31 13.36
C ASN A 620 54.08 -67.82 12.99
N SER A 621 54.13 -66.82 13.88
CA SER A 621 54.26 -66.77 15.34
C SER A 621 54.33 -65.29 15.73
N SER A 622 53.74 -64.97 16.89
CA SER A 622 54.23 -64.05 17.94
C SER A 622 54.62 -62.58 17.65
N ARG A 623 54.02 -61.70 18.50
CA ARG A 623 54.58 -60.48 19.15
C ARG A 623 54.97 -59.32 18.20
N SER A 624 54.67 -58.04 18.47
CA SER A 624 54.92 -57.28 19.70
C SER A 624 54.30 -55.87 19.68
N GLN A 625 53.78 -55.43 20.83
CA GLN A 625 53.94 -54.11 21.49
C GLN A 625 53.85 -52.77 20.70
N THR A 626 52.85 -51.99 21.14
CA THR A 626 52.76 -50.51 21.33
C THR A 626 54.04 -49.85 21.90
N PRO A 627 54.14 -48.50 22.16
CA PRO A 627 53.23 -47.35 21.93
C PRO A 627 53.92 -46.01 21.49
N ARG A 628 53.15 -44.94 21.21
CA ARG A 628 53.34 -43.50 21.62
C ARG A 628 52.52 -42.59 20.68
N ARG A 629 51.53 -41.80 21.13
CA ARG A 629 51.46 -40.64 22.05
C ARG A 629 51.84 -39.30 21.40
N LYS A 630 50.97 -38.31 21.68
CA LYS A 630 51.04 -36.84 21.50
C LYS A 630 50.38 -36.34 20.21
N LYS A 631 49.50 -35.34 20.24
CA LYS A 631 48.90 -34.55 21.33
C LYS A 631 47.61 -33.96 20.78
#